data_AF-A0A960QAD4-F1
#
_entry.id   AF-A0A960QAD4-F1
#
_cell.length_a   1.000
_cell.length_b   1.000
_cell.length_c   1.000
_cell.angle_alpha   90.00
_cell.angle_beta   90.00
_cell.angle_gamma   90.00
#
_symmetry.space_group_name_H-M   'P 1'
#
loop_
_entity.id
_entity.type
_entity.pdbx_description
1 polymer ?
#
loop_
_entity_poly.entity_id
_entity_poly.type
_entity_poly.pdbx_seq_one_letter_code
_entity_poly.pdbx_strand_id
1 'polypeptide(L)' 'MSQRHDRSDPSPRPSPGSSAEPCAGVAKSGGESIHGRVLAQARRTPEAVAVEDFRGTLTYAGLARRSAALARRLADHGA' A
#
# COMPACT_ATOMS: atom_id res chain seq x y z
N MET A 1 -8.03 35.93 13.11
CA MET A 1 -8.01 35.02 14.29
C MET A 1 -9.00 33.90 14.05
N SER A 2 -8.60 32.66 14.33
CA SER A 2 -9.39 31.40 14.31
C SER A 2 -9.79 30.88 12.91
N GLN A 3 -8.99 30.02 12.27
CA GLN A 3 -9.02 28.55 12.43
C GLN A 3 -10.46 28.00 12.40
N ARG A 4 -10.80 27.03 11.54
CA ARG A 4 -10.27 25.66 11.58
C ARG A 4 -10.35 24.99 10.21
N HIS A 5 -9.30 24.24 9.93
CA HIS A 5 -9.20 23.20 8.92
C HIS A 5 -10.52 22.43 8.75
N ASP A 6 -11.12 22.55 7.56
CA ASP A 6 -12.04 21.55 7.01
C ASP A 6 -11.21 20.29 6.71
N ARG A 7 -10.87 19.56 7.77
CA ARG A 7 -10.27 18.24 7.69
C ARG A 7 -11.46 17.30 7.48
N SER A 8 -11.98 17.29 6.26
CA SER A 8 -12.91 16.28 5.77
C SER A 8 -12.31 14.91 6.12
N ASP A 9 -12.83 14.32 7.20
CA ASP A 9 -12.59 12.95 7.60
C ASP A 9 -13.55 12.09 6.77
N PRO A 10 -12.99 11.19 5.94
CA PRO A 10 -13.66 9.92 5.79
C PRO A 10 -12.64 8.80 5.93
N SER A 11 -12.58 8.22 7.12
CA SER A 11 -12.10 6.85 7.26
C SER A 11 -13.12 5.99 7.99
N PRO A 12 -13.99 5.25 7.27
CA PRO A 12 -14.55 4.04 7.84
C PRO A 12 -13.39 3.03 7.94
N ARG A 13 -12.99 2.68 9.15
CA ARG A 13 -12.09 1.55 9.39
C ARG A 13 -12.89 0.26 9.21
N PRO A 14 -12.62 -0.59 8.21
CA PRO A 14 -13.18 -1.94 8.20
C PRO A 14 -12.39 -2.81 9.19
N SER A 15 -13.11 -3.56 10.02
CA SER A 15 -12.58 -4.70 10.76
C SER A 15 -12.40 -5.89 9.80
N PRO A 16 -11.19 -6.41 9.52
CA PRO A 16 -11.08 -7.68 8.85
C PRO A 16 -11.18 -8.81 9.88
N GLY A 17 -12.38 -9.39 9.97
CA GLY A 17 -12.52 -10.74 10.51
C GLY A 17 -11.84 -11.75 9.59
N SER A 18 -10.91 -12.52 10.18
CA SER A 18 -10.59 -13.94 9.97
C SER A 18 -10.75 -14.63 8.59
N SER A 19 -9.69 -15.38 8.26
CA SER A 19 -9.65 -16.63 7.46
C SER A 19 -9.60 -16.55 5.93
N ALA A 20 -8.38 -16.49 5.39
CA ALA A 20 -7.93 -17.35 4.28
C ALA A 20 -6.40 -17.22 4.11
N GLU A 21 -5.64 -18.15 4.70
CA GLU A 21 -4.22 -18.36 4.38
C GLU A 21 -4.08 -19.40 3.26
N PRO A 22 -3.10 -19.22 2.37
CA PRO A 22 -2.24 -20.33 1.97
C PRO A 22 -0.75 -20.05 2.24
N CYS A 23 -0.03 -21.06 2.75
CA CYS A 23 1.40 -21.06 3.03
C CYS A 23 2.26 -20.78 1.78
N ALA A 24 3.13 -19.74 1.83
CA ALA A 24 4.51 -19.77 1.31
C ALA A 24 5.23 -18.40 1.47
N GLY A 25 6.37 -18.39 2.17
CA GLY A 25 7.45 -17.42 1.91
C GLY A 25 7.81 -16.42 3.02
N VAL A 26 8.68 -16.87 3.93
CA VAL A 26 9.53 -16.13 4.91
C VAL A 26 8.83 -15.25 5.97
N ALA A 27 8.80 -15.77 7.20
CA ALA A 27 8.42 -15.01 8.38
C ALA A 27 9.52 -14.02 8.78
N LYS A 28 9.22 -12.72 8.67
CA LYS A 28 9.89 -11.64 9.40
C LYS A 28 8.90 -11.10 10.43
N SER A 29 8.83 -11.67 11.63
CA SER A 29 8.05 -11.10 12.75
C SER A 29 8.68 -9.76 13.17
N GLY A 30 7.95 -8.70 13.54
CA GLY A 30 6.73 -8.69 14.34
C GLY A 30 5.82 -7.47 14.13
N GLY A 31 5.50 -7.15 12.88
CA GLY A 31 4.44 -6.22 12.52
C GLY A 31 4.26 -6.23 11.01
N GLU A 32 3.03 -6.17 10.52
CA GLU A 32 2.76 -6.05 9.08
C GLU A 32 3.64 -4.93 8.53
N SER A 33 4.56 -5.27 7.62
CA SER A 33 5.47 -4.27 7.06
C SER A 33 4.64 -3.16 6.42
N ILE A 34 5.11 -1.92 6.48
CA ILE A 34 4.40 -0.81 5.83
C ILE A 34 4.16 -1.14 4.34
N HIS A 35 5.12 -1.82 3.71
CA HIS A 35 4.96 -2.34 2.36
C HIS A 35 3.80 -3.33 2.23
N GLY A 36 3.68 -4.29 3.16
CA GLY A 36 2.56 -5.25 3.22
C GLY A 36 1.20 -4.55 3.32
N ARG A 37 1.10 -3.51 4.15
CA ARG A 37 -0.12 -2.69 4.28
C ARG A 37 -0.50 -1.99 2.98
N VAL A 38 0.49 -1.47 2.27
CA VAL A 38 0.29 -0.83 0.96
C VAL A 38 -0.17 -1.86 -0.09
N LEU A 39 0.41 -3.06 -0.11
CA LEU A 39 -0.03 -4.13 -1.00
C LEU A 39 -1.46 -4.60 -0.67
N ALA A 40 -1.80 -4.73 0.61
CA ALA A 40 -3.15 -5.07 1.03
C ALA A 40 -4.15 -4.00 0.57
N GLN A 41 -3.79 -2.72 0.64
CA GLN A 41 -4.62 -1.65 0.10
C GLN A 41 -4.73 -1.72 -1.42
N ALA A 42 -3.65 -2.05 -2.13
CA ALA A 42 -3.66 -2.21 -3.58
C ALA A 42 -4.55 -3.35 -4.07
N ARG A 43 -4.71 -4.41 -3.27
CA ARG A 43 -5.65 -5.50 -3.55
C ARG A 43 -7.10 -5.09 -3.29
N ARG A 44 -7.34 -4.25 -2.26
CA ARG A 44 -8.69 -3.78 -1.92
C ARG A 44 -9.19 -2.70 -2.88
N THR A 45 -8.33 -1.77 -3.29
CA THR A 45 -8.69 -0.61 -4.11
C THR A 45 -7.63 -0.34 -5.19
N PRO A 46 -7.56 -1.17 -6.24
CA PRO A 46 -6.49 -1.08 -7.24
C PRO A 46 -6.52 0.22 -8.06
N GLU A 47 -7.72 0.72 -8.39
CA GLU A 47 -7.94 1.92 -9.19
C GLU A 47 -7.86 3.22 -8.39
N ALA A 48 -7.84 3.14 -7.05
CA ALA A 48 -7.74 4.33 -6.22
C ALA A 48 -6.36 4.99 -6.36
N VAL A 49 -6.35 6.32 -6.31
CA VAL A 49 -5.13 7.12 -6.33
C VAL A 49 -4.30 6.84 -5.08
N ALA A 50 -3.04 6.43 -5.28
CA ALA A 50 -2.08 6.21 -4.21
C ALA A 50 -1.12 7.40 -4.03
N VAL A 51 -0.72 8.00 -5.14
CA VAL A 51 0.20 9.14 -5.17
C VAL A 51 -0.29 10.11 -6.24
N GLU A 52 -0.29 11.39 -5.91
CA GLU A 52 -0.55 12.49 -6.83
C GLU A 52 0.58 13.50 -6.70
N ASP A 53 1.17 13.88 -7.83
CA ASP A 53 2.21 14.91 -7.90
C ASP A 53 2.01 15.80 -9.14
N PHE A 54 2.90 16.76 -9.35
CA PHE A 54 2.86 17.67 -10.50
C PHE A 54 2.98 16.98 -11.87
N ARG A 55 3.44 15.72 -11.91
CA ARG A 55 3.58 14.89 -13.12
C ARG A 55 2.35 14.02 -13.36
N GLY A 56 1.42 13.98 -12.41
CA GLY A 56 0.13 13.33 -12.53
C GLY A 56 -0.16 12.35 -11.40
N THR A 57 -1.01 11.39 -11.72
CA THR A 57 -1.61 10.50 -10.72
C THR A 57 -1.14 9.07 -10.91
N LEU A 58 -0.87 8.38 -9.80
CA LEU A 58 -0.50 6.97 -9.78
C LEU A 58 -1.46 6.20 -8.88
N THR A 59 -2.11 5.18 -9.45
CA THR A 59 -3.01 4.29 -8.71
C THR A 59 -2.24 3.31 -7.84
N TYR A 60 -2.91 2.71 -6.86
CA TYR A 60 -2.31 1.66 -6.03
C TYR A 60 -1.83 0.46 -6.86
N ALA A 61 -2.57 0.03 -7.89
CA ALA A 61 -2.12 -1.02 -8.80
C ALA A 61 -0.84 -0.63 -9.56
N GLY A 62 -0.78 0.63 -10.04
CA GLY A 62 0.40 1.19 -10.69
C GLY A 62 1.62 1.24 -9.78
N LEU A 63 1.43 1.67 -8.53
CA LEU A 63 2.48 1.73 -7.51
C LEU A 63 3.02 0.33 -7.18
N ALA A 64 2.15 -0.65 -6.95
CA ALA A 64 2.54 -2.02 -6.64
C ALA A 64 3.36 -2.64 -7.79
N ARG A 65 2.92 -2.46 -9.04
CA ARG A 65 3.62 -2.96 -10.22
C ARG A 65 5.02 -2.36 -10.36
N ARG A 66 5.15 -1.04 -10.21
CA ARG A 66 6.44 -0.35 -10.30
C ARG A 66 7.39 -0.76 -9.17
N SER A 67 6.86 -0.87 -7.95
CA SER A 67 7.63 -1.33 -6.78
C SER A 67 8.15 -2.75 -6.96
N ALA A 68 7.30 -3.66 -7.46
CA ALA A 68 7.70 -5.04 -7.74
C ALA A 68 8.79 -5.14 -8.82
N ALA A 69 8.70 -4.32 -9.87
CA ALA A 69 9.74 -4.26 -10.91
C ALA A 69 11.07 -3.74 -10.34
N LEU A 70 11.01 -2.70 -9.51
CA LEU A 70 12.19 -2.16 -8.84
C LEU A 70 12.81 -3.19 -7.88
N ALA A 71 12.00 -3.87 -7.07
CA ALA A 71 12.47 -4.88 -6.13
C ALA A 71 13.20 -6.04 -6.82
N ARG A 72 12.70 -6.52 -7.98
CA ARG A 72 13.40 -7.53 -8.78
C ARG A 72 14.75 -7.03 -9.26
N ARG A 73 14.80 -5.82 -9.83
CA ARG A 73 16.06 -5.21 -10.26
C ARG A 73 17.05 -5.08 -9.11
N LEU A 74 16.60 -4.68 -7.92
CA LEU A 74 17.46 -4.56 -6.74
C LEU A 74 17.96 -5.93 -6.26
N ALA A 75 17.10 -6.95 -6.27
CA ALA A 75 17.47 -8.32 -5.93
C ALA A 75 18.53 -8.87 -6.90
N ASP A 76 18.40 -8.59 -8.21
CA ASP A 76 19.40 -8.96 -9.22
C ASP A 76 20.76 -8.30 -8.98
N HIS A 77 20.80 -7.16 -8.27
CA HIS A 77 22.02 -6.43 -7.93
C HIS A 77 22.53 -6.71 -6.50
N GLY A 78 21.92 -7.66 -5.77
CA GLY A 78 22.42 -8.13 -4.48
C GLY A 78 22.28 -7.16 -3.30
N ALA A 79 21.20 -6.35 -3.30
CA ALA A 79 20.88 -5.42 -2.20
C ALA A 79 20.78 -6.09 -0.82
#